data_AF-A0A2N2W866-F1
#
_entry.id   AF-A0A2N2W866-F1
#
_cell.length_a   1.000
_cell.length_b   1.000
_cell.length_c   1.000
_cell.angle_alpha   90.00
_cell.angle_beta   90.00
_cell.angle_gamma   90.00
#
_symmetry.space_group_name_H-M   'P 1'
#
loop_
_entity.id
_entity.type
_entity.pdbx_description
1 polymer ?
#
loop_
_entity_poly.entity_id
_entity_poly.type
_entity_poly.pdbx_seq_one_letter_code
_entity_poly.pdbx_strand_id
1 'polypeptide(L)'
;MKNINSKSDLDRTIYALTQLQSAQEVLLKAQFERSLESLKPVNIIKNTFNDMANSPDLLKSILSTSLGFVSGFVTKKIFVGLSNNPFRKFLGHIIQIGVTTVISTNPDAVKTLGNKFIGAIFQRKSKS
;
A
#
# COMPACT_ATOMS: atom_id res chain seq x y z
N MET A 1 56.31 -4.35 17.15
CA MET A 1 56.02 -3.39 18.25
C MET A 1 57.27 -2.58 18.50
N LYS A 2 57.19 -1.25 18.51
CA LYS A 2 58.36 -0.36 18.65
C LYS A 2 58.72 -0.26 20.14
N ASN A 3 59.96 -0.60 20.49
CA ASN A 3 60.43 -0.64 21.88
C ASN A 3 60.78 0.79 22.34
N ILE A 4 60.12 1.29 23.39
CA ILE A 4 60.24 2.68 23.84
C ILE A 4 61.41 2.77 24.82
N ASN A 5 62.58 3.19 24.33
CA ASN A 5 63.82 3.20 25.12
C ASN A 5 64.24 4.61 25.60
N SER A 6 63.48 5.65 25.26
CA SER A 6 63.80 7.04 25.56
C SER A 6 62.53 7.88 25.76
N LYS A 7 62.61 8.90 26.63
CA LYS A 7 61.53 9.87 26.89
C LYS A 7 61.04 10.56 25.60
N SER A 8 61.94 10.82 24.65
CA SER A 8 61.59 11.42 23.36
C SER A 8 60.82 10.48 22.42
N ASP A 9 61.03 9.16 22.53
CA ASP A 9 60.28 8.17 21.75
C ASP A 9 58.86 7.99 22.29
N LEU A 10 58.69 8.14 23.61
CA LEU A 10 57.37 8.14 24.24
C LEU A 10 56.54 9.33 23.78
N ASP A 11 57.11 10.54 23.80
CA ASP A 11 56.41 11.77 23.36
C ASP A 11 56.00 11.71 21.88
N ARG A 12 56.87 11.19 21.02
CA ARG A 12 56.55 10.97 19.60
C ARG A 12 55.42 9.97 19.40
N THR A 13 55.41 8.91 20.21
CA THR A 13 54.37 7.88 20.15
C THR A 13 53.04 8.42 20.64
N ILE A 14 53.03 9.18 21.74
CA ILE A 14 51.84 9.87 22.25
C ILE A 14 51.30 10.81 21.18
N TYR A 15 52.14 11.65 20.59
CA TYR A 15 51.73 12.57 19.54
C TYR A 15 51.10 11.84 18.34
N ALA A 16 51.73 10.77 17.85
CA ALA A 16 51.19 9.98 16.74
C ALA A 16 49.84 9.32 17.09
N LEU A 17 49.70 8.81 18.31
CA LEU A 17 48.46 8.20 18.80
C LEU A 17 47.35 9.23 18.96
N THR A 18 47.64 10.43 19.45
CA THR A 18 46.67 11.53 19.57
C THR A 18 46.13 11.93 18.19
N GLN A 19 47.00 12.05 17.19
CA GLN A 19 46.58 12.36 15.83
C GLN A 19 45.70 11.25 15.22
N LEU A 20 46.08 9.99 15.44
CA LEU A 20 45.26 8.85 15.01
C LEU A 20 43.91 8.80 15.72
N GLN A 21 43.88 9.12 17.02
CA GLN A 21 42.66 9.15 17.81
C GLN A 21 41.71 10.25 17.32
N SER A 22 42.20 11.47 17.10
CA SER A 22 41.40 12.56 16.57
C SER A 22 40.85 12.25 15.17
N ALA A 23 41.66 11.65 14.29
CA ALA A 23 41.20 11.22 12.97
C ALA A 23 40.10 10.15 13.05
N GLN A 24 40.26 9.16 13.93
CA GLN A 24 39.25 8.11 14.16
C GLN A 24 37.96 8.67 14.76
N GLU A 25 38.06 9.63 15.68
CA GLU A 25 36.90 10.27 16.30
C GLU A 25 36.03 10.99 15.26
N VAL A 26 36.66 11.76 14.35
CA VAL A 26 35.96 12.45 13.27
C VAL A 26 35.27 11.45 12.34
N LEU A 27 35.96 10.36 11.97
CA LEU A 27 35.41 9.33 11.10
C LEU A 27 34.21 8.62 11.73
N LEU A 28 34.32 8.31 13.03
CA LEU A 28 33.26 7.65 13.80
C LEU A 28 32.03 8.54 13.91
N LYS A 29 32.20 9.84 14.21
CA LYS A 29 31.10 10.81 14.22
C LYS A 29 30.41 10.90 12.86
N ALA A 30 31.18 10.99 11.78
CA ALA A 30 30.63 11.06 10.43
C ALA A 30 29.90 9.77 10.00
N GLN A 31 30.33 8.59 10.46
CA GLN A 31 29.60 7.34 10.22
C GLN A 31 28.34 7.23 11.08
N PHE A 32 28.40 7.71 12.32
CA PHE A 32 27.26 7.73 13.22
C PHE A 32 26.16 8.66 12.70
N GLU A 33 26.50 9.88 12.27
CA GLU A 33 25.55 10.82 11.67
C GLU A 33 24.90 10.24 10.41
N ARG A 34 25.70 9.62 9.52
CA ARG A 34 25.16 8.94 8.33
C ARG A 34 24.24 7.79 8.66
N SER A 35 24.55 7.01 9.70
CA SER A 35 23.69 5.94 10.18
C SER A 35 22.39 6.48 10.79
N LEU A 36 22.46 7.56 11.57
CA LEU A 36 21.27 8.22 12.08
C LEU A 36 20.43 8.79 10.94
N GLU A 37 21.06 9.37 9.92
CA GLU A 37 20.41 9.91 8.74
C GLU A 37 19.76 8.82 7.88
N SER A 38 20.35 7.64 7.76
CA SER A 38 19.73 6.51 7.04
C SER A 38 18.56 5.90 7.80
N LEU A 39 18.61 5.93 9.15
CA LEU A 39 17.51 5.48 10.02
C LEU A 39 16.36 6.49 10.13
N LYS A 40 16.54 7.74 9.69
CA LYS A 40 15.43 8.71 9.62
C LYS A 40 14.33 8.13 8.71
N PRO A 41 13.07 8.09 9.17
CA PRO A 41 11.96 7.55 8.38
C PRO A 41 11.84 8.15 6.98
N VAL A 42 12.17 9.43 6.84
CA VAL A 42 12.15 10.15 5.55
C VAL A 42 13.14 9.54 4.54
N ASN A 43 14.35 9.16 4.97
CA ASN A 43 15.34 8.54 4.09
C ASN A 43 14.99 7.09 3.77
N ILE A 44 14.39 6.36 4.70
CA ILE A 44 13.86 5.01 4.44
C ILE A 44 12.77 5.07 3.36
N ILE A 45 11.81 5.98 3.51
CA ILE A 45 10.75 6.18 2.50
C ILE A 45 11.37 6.57 1.16
N LYS A 46 12.32 7.52 1.14
CA LYS A 46 12.99 7.98 -0.09
C LYS A 46 13.71 6.84 -0.81
N ASN A 47 14.45 6.00 -0.09
CA ASN A 47 15.16 4.86 -0.68
C ASN A 47 14.17 3.80 -1.18
N THR A 48 13.14 3.46 -0.41
CA THR A 48 12.09 2.53 -0.83
C THR A 48 11.35 3.03 -2.07
N PHE A 49 11.05 4.33 -2.17
CA PHE A 49 10.41 4.92 -3.36
C PHE A 49 11.31 4.86 -4.59
N ASN A 50 12.62 5.09 -4.42
CA ASN A 50 13.58 5.03 -5.52
C ASN A 50 13.77 3.58 -6.00
N ASP A 51 13.88 2.62 -5.08
CA ASP A 51 13.98 1.20 -5.40
C ASP A 51 12.70 0.67 -6.08
N MET A 52 11.55 1.18 -5.65
CA MET A 52 10.24 0.90 -6.23
C MET A 52 10.08 1.47 -7.65
N ALA A 53 10.61 2.67 -7.92
CA ALA A 53 10.58 3.27 -9.25
C ALA A 53 11.50 2.56 -10.25
N ASN A 54 12.63 2.01 -9.75
CA ASN A 54 13.62 1.31 -10.58
C ASN A 54 13.33 -0.20 -10.74
N SER A 55 12.36 -0.76 -10.00
CA SER A 55 11.99 -2.17 -10.08
C SER A 55 10.62 -2.38 -10.77
N PRO A 56 10.58 -2.97 -11.98
CA PRO A 56 9.34 -3.26 -12.69
C PRO A 56 8.38 -4.19 -11.92
N ASP A 57 8.91 -5.10 -11.12
CA ASP A 57 8.11 -6.09 -10.38
C ASP A 57 7.43 -5.49 -9.14
N LEU A 58 8.09 -4.55 -8.46
CA LEU A 58 7.49 -3.79 -7.36
C LEU A 58 6.39 -2.85 -7.87
N LEU A 59 6.63 -2.18 -9.00
CA LEU A 59 5.61 -1.38 -9.69
C LEU A 59 4.36 -2.20 -10.02
N LYS A 60 4.52 -3.39 -10.59
CA LYS A 60 3.38 -4.29 -10.87
C LYS A 60 2.62 -4.69 -9.61
N SER A 61 3.32 -5.00 -8.52
CA SER A 61 2.71 -5.40 -7.25
C SER A 61 1.92 -4.26 -6.59
N ILE A 62 2.37 -3.02 -6.75
CA ILE A 62 1.67 -1.83 -6.24
C ILE A 62 0.50 -1.47 -7.12
N LEU A 63 0.62 -1.59 -8.44
CA LEU A 63 -0.50 -1.41 -9.35
C LEU A 63 -1.61 -2.43 -9.07
N SER A 64 -1.27 -3.71 -8.87
CA SER A 64 -2.27 -4.74 -8.53
C SER A 64 -2.90 -4.49 -7.15
N THR A 65 -2.12 -4.10 -6.16
CA THR A 65 -2.61 -3.78 -4.80
C THR A 65 -3.47 -2.52 -4.80
N SER A 66 -3.05 -1.45 -5.49
CA SER A 66 -3.81 -0.21 -5.61
C SER A 66 -5.11 -0.38 -6.40
N LEU A 67 -5.14 -1.25 -7.41
CA LEU A 67 -6.38 -1.67 -8.05
C LEU A 67 -7.32 -2.36 -7.05
N GLY A 68 -6.80 -3.19 -6.13
CA GLY A 68 -7.57 -3.78 -5.03
C GLY A 68 -8.11 -2.72 -4.06
N PHE A 69 -7.32 -1.70 -3.72
CA PHE A 69 -7.75 -0.59 -2.86
C PHE A 69 -8.78 0.32 -3.55
N VAL A 70 -8.57 0.67 -4.81
CA VAL A 70 -9.51 1.48 -5.60
C VAL A 70 -10.80 0.70 -5.80
N SER A 71 -10.72 -0.57 -6.21
CA SER A 71 -11.88 -1.44 -6.34
C SER A 71 -12.60 -1.62 -5.01
N GLY A 72 -11.88 -1.85 -3.91
CA GLY A 72 -12.44 -1.95 -2.57
C GLY A 72 -13.06 -0.65 -2.07
N PHE A 73 -12.47 0.51 -2.38
CA PHE A 73 -13.00 1.83 -2.02
C PHE A 73 -14.23 2.19 -2.85
N VAL A 74 -14.19 1.94 -4.16
CA VAL A 74 -15.33 2.09 -5.08
C VAL A 74 -16.45 1.16 -4.65
N THR A 75 -16.16 -0.11 -4.37
CA THR A 75 -17.10 -1.08 -3.84
C THR A 75 -17.67 -0.62 -2.50
N LYS A 76 -16.85 -0.12 -1.57
CA LYS A 76 -17.34 0.41 -0.28
C LYS A 76 -18.23 1.63 -0.48
N LYS A 77 -17.88 2.55 -1.37
CA LYS A 77 -18.72 3.71 -1.73
C LYS A 77 -20.03 3.31 -2.40
N ILE A 78 -19.99 2.31 -3.28
CA ILE A 78 -21.12 1.85 -4.09
C ILE A 78 -21.98 0.81 -3.37
N PHE A 79 -21.49 0.04 -2.40
CA PHE A 79 -22.27 -1.00 -1.71
C PHE A 79 -22.54 -0.64 -0.24
N VAL A 80 -21.55 -0.11 0.49
CA VAL A 80 -21.62 0.11 1.94
C VAL A 80 -22.02 1.55 2.30
N GLY A 81 -21.61 2.54 1.51
CA GLY A 81 -21.93 3.98 1.71
C GLY A 81 -23.30 4.44 1.19
N LEU A 82 -24.11 3.53 0.66
CA LEU A 82 -25.35 3.79 -0.08
C LEU A 82 -26.58 4.19 0.74
N SER A 83 -26.46 4.40 2.05
CA SER A 83 -27.65 4.64 2.89
C SER A 83 -28.34 5.99 2.58
N ASN A 84 -27.59 7.04 2.19
CA ASN A 84 -28.16 8.39 1.98
C ASN A 84 -27.68 9.13 0.71
N ASN A 85 -27.11 8.43 -0.27
CA ASN A 85 -26.46 9.05 -1.42
C ASN A 85 -27.42 9.21 -2.63
N PRO A 86 -27.58 10.41 -3.24
CA PRO A 86 -28.49 10.66 -4.38
C PRO A 86 -28.28 9.74 -5.60
N PHE A 87 -27.07 9.22 -5.81
CA PHE A 87 -26.79 8.27 -6.88
C PHE A 87 -27.60 6.96 -6.75
N ARG A 88 -27.83 6.47 -5.51
CA ARG A 88 -28.71 5.32 -5.28
C ARG A 88 -30.15 5.61 -5.68
N LYS A 89 -30.63 6.81 -5.33
CA LYS A 89 -31.99 7.23 -5.68
C LYS A 89 -32.12 7.26 -7.20
N PHE A 90 -31.13 7.80 -7.91
CA PHE A 90 -31.13 7.83 -9.37
C PHE A 90 -31.11 6.43 -10.00
N LEU A 91 -30.17 5.56 -9.61
CA LEU A 91 -30.13 4.17 -10.10
C LEU A 91 -31.39 3.39 -9.74
N GLY A 92 -31.89 3.59 -8.52
CA GLY A 92 -33.14 3.01 -8.04
C GLY A 92 -34.34 3.45 -8.87
N HIS A 93 -34.41 4.73 -9.25
CA HIS A 93 -35.46 5.24 -10.15
C HIS A 93 -35.32 4.63 -11.55
N ILE A 94 -34.11 4.50 -12.11
CA ILE A 94 -33.92 3.86 -13.42
C ILE A 94 -34.38 2.40 -13.38
N ILE A 95 -33.98 1.65 -12.35
CA ILE A 95 -34.39 0.25 -12.18
C ILE A 95 -35.91 0.18 -11.99
N GLN A 96 -36.47 1.04 -11.14
CA GLN A 96 -37.90 1.10 -10.88
C GLN A 96 -38.67 1.43 -12.17
N ILE A 97 -38.25 2.42 -12.94
CA ILE A 97 -38.86 2.75 -14.24
C ILE A 97 -38.77 1.56 -15.19
N GLY A 98 -37.59 0.94 -15.33
CA GLY A 98 -37.43 -0.24 -16.20
C GLY A 98 -38.33 -1.40 -15.81
N VAL A 99 -38.40 -1.74 -14.51
CA VAL A 99 -39.27 -2.79 -13.99
C VAL A 99 -40.75 -2.42 -14.15
N THR A 100 -41.14 -1.20 -13.80
CA THR A 100 -42.52 -0.71 -13.93
C THR A 100 -42.99 -0.68 -15.38
N THR A 101 -42.15 -0.24 -16.33
CA THR A 101 -42.45 -0.27 -17.76
C THR A 101 -42.72 -1.71 -18.21
N VAL A 102 -41.83 -2.65 -17.89
CA VAL A 102 -42.01 -4.05 -18.30
C VAL A 102 -43.25 -4.68 -17.64
N ILE A 103 -43.53 -4.41 -16.37
CA ILE A 103 -44.76 -4.87 -15.68
C ILE A 103 -46.01 -4.29 -16.37
N SER A 104 -46.00 -3.00 -16.70
CA SER A 104 -47.16 -2.31 -17.28
C SER A 104 -47.46 -2.75 -18.72
N THR A 105 -46.43 -3.09 -19.50
CA THR A 105 -46.59 -3.49 -20.90
C THR A 105 -46.77 -5.00 -21.06
N ASN A 106 -46.10 -5.82 -20.24
CA ASN A 106 -46.14 -7.29 -20.33
C ASN A 106 -46.05 -7.95 -18.94
N PRO A 107 -47.17 -8.03 -18.19
CA PRO A 107 -47.21 -8.58 -16.83
C PRO A 107 -46.72 -10.04 -16.77
N ASP A 108 -47.02 -10.83 -17.79
CA ASP A 108 -46.68 -12.25 -17.83
C ASP A 108 -45.19 -12.51 -18.14
N ALA A 109 -44.52 -11.58 -18.82
CA ALA A 109 -43.07 -11.63 -19.02
C ALA A 109 -42.32 -11.50 -17.69
N VAL A 110 -42.82 -10.67 -16.77
CA VAL A 110 -42.22 -10.51 -15.44
C VAL A 110 -42.48 -11.72 -14.55
N LYS A 111 -43.68 -12.31 -14.61
CA LYS A 111 -43.98 -13.55 -13.88
C LYS A 111 -43.13 -14.71 -14.36
N THR A 112 -42.90 -14.85 -15.67
CA THR A 112 -42.06 -15.92 -16.23
C THR A 112 -40.57 -15.71 -15.94
N LEU A 113 -40.05 -14.48 -16.06
CA LEU A 113 -38.69 -14.16 -15.61
C LEU A 113 -38.52 -14.40 -14.11
N GLY A 114 -39.47 -13.92 -13.29
CA GLY A 114 -39.48 -14.09 -11.85
C GLY A 114 -39.48 -15.57 -11.45
N ASN A 115 -40.38 -16.37 -12.03
CA ASN A 115 -40.42 -17.81 -11.80
C ASN A 115 -39.13 -18.52 -12.26
N LYS A 116 -38.49 -18.06 -13.33
CA LYS A 116 -37.21 -18.59 -13.82
C LYS A 116 -36.04 -18.21 -12.90
N PHE A 117 -36.01 -17.00 -12.37
CA PHE A 117 -35.00 -16.55 -11.40
C PHE A 117 -35.16 -17.24 -10.05
N ILE A 118 -36.39 -17.29 -9.52
CA ILE A 118 -36.70 -18.02 -8.28
C ILE A 118 -36.38 -19.50 -8.48
N GLY A 119 -36.81 -20.09 -9.60
CA GLY A 119 -36.46 -21.46 -9.97
C GLY A 119 -34.95 -21.69 -10.03
N ALA A 120 -34.17 -20.81 -10.68
CA ALA A 120 -32.72 -20.95 -10.79
C ALA A 120 -32.00 -20.83 -9.44
N ILE A 121 -32.51 -20.01 -8.52
CA ILE A 121 -31.92 -19.81 -7.19
C ILE A 121 -32.33 -20.92 -6.21
N PHE A 122 -33.60 -21.35 -6.23
CA PHE A 122 -34.13 -22.37 -5.31
C PHE A 122 -33.90 -23.81 -5.79
N GLN A 123 -33.93 -24.11 -7.09
CA GLN A 123 -33.69 -25.47 -7.60
C GLN A 123 -32.23 -25.90 -7.44
N ARG A 124 -31.30 -24.95 -7.28
CA ARG A 124 -29.90 -25.25 -6.96
C ARG A 124 -29.72 -25.85 -5.55
N LYS A 125 -30.74 -25.77 -4.69
CA LYS A 125 -30.70 -26.25 -3.30
C LYS A 125 -31.35 -27.63 -3.10
N SER A 126 -32.01 -28.21 -4.10
CA SER A 126 -32.75 -29.49 -4.00
C SER A 126 -32.11 -30.66 -4.77
N LYS A 127 -30.84 -30.51 -5.17
CA LYS A 127 -29.96 -31.63 -5.53
C LYS A 127 -28.75 -31.61 -4.60
N SER A 128 -28.97 -32.02 -3.35
CA SER A 128 -27.94 -32.53 -2.45
C SER A 128 -28.53 -33.68 -1.66
#